data_AF-A0A7S2L2A0-F1
#
_entry.id   AF-A0A7S2L2A0-F1
#
_cell.length_a   1.000
_cell.length_b   1.000
_cell.length_c   1.000
_cell.angle_alpha   90.00
_cell.angle_beta   90.00
_cell.angle_gamma   90.00
#
_symmetry.space_group_name_H-M   'P 1'
#
loop_
_entity.id
_entity.type
_entity.pdbx_description
1 polymer ?
#
loop_
_entity_poly.entity_id
_entity_poly.type
_entity_poly.pdbx_seq_one_letter_code
_entity_poly.pdbx_strand_id
1 'polypeptide(L)'
;CWWAFKELHRKGLVYRAFRVMPYSTACGTALANFEVSQNYREVSDPSIVVRFRVADAPHRALLAWTTTPWTLPANAALCVHPELAYLRVRRRGGPPGGAEWIVGEARWPWVCGLLKRDPE
;
A
#
# COMPACT_ATOMS: atom_id res chain seq x y z
N CYS A 1 -20.63 29.17 -19.91
CA CYS A 1 -20.52 28.70 -21.31
C CYS A 1 -20.99 27.24 -21.45
N TRP A 2 -22.27 27.00 -21.78
CA TRP A 2 -22.83 25.64 -21.94
C TRP A 2 -22.56 25.01 -23.33
N TRP A 3 -22.29 25.84 -24.34
CA TRP A 3 -22.05 25.41 -25.71
C TRP A 3 -20.85 24.44 -25.83
N ALA A 4 -19.73 24.76 -25.18
CA ALA A 4 -18.52 23.94 -25.26
C ALA A 4 -18.73 22.52 -24.69
N PHE A 5 -19.40 22.40 -23.54
CA PHE A 5 -19.73 21.11 -22.96
C PHE A 5 -20.70 20.31 -23.82
N LYS A 6 -21.72 20.98 -24.39
CA LYS A 6 -22.68 20.35 -25.32
C LYS A 6 -21.98 19.77 -26.56
N GLU A 7 -21.01 20.47 -27.14
CA GLU A 7 -20.24 19.95 -28.27
C GLU A 7 -19.37 18.74 -27.89
N LEU A 8 -18.72 18.75 -26.72
CA LEU A 8 -17.96 17.58 -26.24
C LEU A 8 -18.87 16.37 -26.00
N HIS A 9 -20.05 16.60 -25.42
CA HIS A 9 -21.06 15.56 -25.23
C HIS A 9 -21.57 15.01 -26.56
N ARG A 10 -21.87 15.89 -27.55
CA ARG A 10 -22.31 15.49 -28.89
C ARG A 10 -21.26 14.65 -29.63
N LYS A 11 -19.98 14.87 -29.35
CA LYS A 11 -18.85 14.09 -29.88
C LYS A 11 -18.59 12.78 -29.11
N GLY A 12 -19.38 12.45 -28.09
CA GLY A 12 -19.21 11.23 -27.28
C GLY A 12 -17.98 11.24 -26.37
N LEU A 13 -17.40 12.41 -26.08
CA LEU A 13 -16.19 12.55 -25.26
C LEU A 13 -16.48 12.68 -23.75
N VAL A 14 -17.75 12.77 -23.38
CA VAL A 14 -18.20 12.90 -21.98
C VAL A 14 -18.76 11.55 -21.53
N TYR A 15 -18.26 11.04 -20.42
CA TYR A 15 -18.73 9.78 -19.84
C TYR A 15 -18.82 9.87 -18.32
N ARG A 16 -19.63 8.97 -17.74
CA ARG A 16 -19.73 8.79 -16.29
C ARG A 16 -19.14 7.43 -15.93
N ALA A 17 -18.28 7.40 -14.93
CA ALA A 17 -17.67 6.17 -14.41
C ALA A 17 -17.48 6.25 -12.90
N PHE A 18 -17.46 5.09 -12.24
CA PHE A 18 -16.98 4.95 -10.88
C PHE A 18 -15.47 4.71 -10.92
N ARG A 19 -14.70 5.61 -10.32
CA ARG A 19 -13.24 5.57 -10.32
C ARG A 19 -12.71 5.99 -8.96
N VAL A 20 -11.54 5.48 -8.61
CA VAL A 20 -10.76 6.01 -7.48
C VAL A 20 -10.23 7.39 -7.92
N MET A 21 -10.62 8.42 -7.19
CA MET A 21 -10.28 9.81 -7.48
C MET A 21 -9.67 10.46 -6.24
N PRO A 22 -8.74 11.41 -6.40
CA PRO A 22 -8.31 12.27 -5.30
C PRO A 22 -9.53 13.03 -4.73
N TYR A 23 -9.64 13.07 -3.41
CA TYR A 23 -10.81 13.60 -2.73
C TYR A 23 -10.41 14.60 -1.65
N SER A 24 -11.01 15.79 -1.66
CA SER A 24 -10.83 16.79 -0.60
C SER A 24 -11.87 16.56 0.48
N THR A 25 -11.42 16.15 1.68
CA THR A 25 -12.29 16.00 2.85
C THR A 25 -12.84 17.34 3.35
N ALA A 26 -12.10 18.43 3.15
CA ALA A 26 -12.53 19.78 3.54
C ALA A 26 -13.66 20.32 2.66
N CYS A 27 -13.61 20.05 1.35
CA CYS A 27 -14.61 20.54 0.39
C CYS A 27 -15.71 19.52 0.08
N GLY A 28 -15.54 18.25 0.47
CA GLY A 28 -16.50 17.17 0.21
C GLY A 28 -16.63 16.78 -1.27
N THR A 29 -15.62 17.06 -2.09
CA THR A 29 -15.66 16.82 -3.55
C THR A 29 -14.38 16.18 -4.09
N ALA A 30 -14.51 15.48 -5.21
CA ALA A 30 -13.38 14.98 -5.97
C ALA A 30 -12.62 16.14 -6.65
N LEU A 31 -11.31 15.96 -6.78
CA LEU A 31 -10.39 16.93 -7.40
C LEU A 31 -9.91 16.43 -8.76
N ALA A 32 -9.56 17.37 -9.63
CA ALA A 32 -8.88 17.06 -10.89
C ALA A 32 -7.39 16.77 -10.65
N ASN A 33 -6.78 15.96 -11.51
CA ASN A 33 -5.36 15.60 -11.40
C ASN A 33 -4.43 16.84 -11.33
N PHE A 34 -4.74 17.90 -12.08
CA PHE A 34 -3.97 19.15 -12.09
C PHE A 34 -4.10 19.96 -10.79
N GLU A 35 -5.19 19.81 -10.04
CA GLU A 35 -5.38 20.52 -8.76
C GLU A 35 -4.54 19.86 -7.66
N VAL A 36 -4.50 18.53 -7.64
CA VAL A 36 -3.77 17.75 -6.65
C VAL A 36 -2.27 18.02 -6.70
N SER A 37 -1.70 18.17 -7.91
CA SER A 37 -0.27 18.41 -8.09
C SER A 37 0.20 19.81 -7.64
N GLN A 38 -0.71 20.78 -7.47
CA GLN A 38 -0.31 22.16 -7.16
C GLN A 38 0.07 22.39 -5.70
N ASN A 39 -0.34 21.51 -4.78
CA ASN A 39 -0.18 21.73 -3.34
C ASN A 39 0.43 20.50 -2.65
N TYR A 40 1.50 19.95 -3.24
CA TYR A 40 2.29 18.92 -2.57
C TYR A 40 2.96 19.51 -1.33
N ARG A 41 2.96 18.75 -0.24
CA ARG A 41 3.60 19.14 1.03
C ARG A 41 4.33 17.95 1.60
N GLU A 42 5.52 18.20 2.11
CA GLU A 42 6.25 17.21 2.89
C GLU A 42 5.64 17.14 4.30
N VAL A 43 5.21 15.94 4.67
CA VAL A 43 4.62 15.65 5.97
C VAL A 43 5.26 14.40 6.55
N SER A 44 5.31 14.33 7.87
CA SER A 44 5.79 13.13 8.57
C SER A 44 4.63 12.17 8.76
N ASP A 45 4.64 11.08 7.99
CA ASP A 45 3.65 10.01 8.09
C ASP A 45 4.17 8.83 8.90
N PRO A 46 3.28 8.06 9.56
CA PRO A 46 3.68 6.81 10.20
C PRO A 46 4.21 5.82 9.15
N SER A 47 5.25 5.08 9.49
CA SER A 47 5.81 4.02 8.64
C SER A 47 5.75 2.71 9.41
N ILE A 48 4.80 1.84 9.05
CA ILE A 48 4.51 0.63 9.81
C ILE A 48 4.68 -0.63 8.97
N VAL A 49 5.12 -1.70 9.62
CA VAL A 49 5.17 -3.04 9.04
C VAL A 49 4.18 -3.93 9.78
N VAL A 50 3.26 -4.52 9.01
CA VAL A 50 2.18 -5.38 9.50
C VAL A 50 2.45 -6.82 9.10
N ARG A 51 2.06 -7.75 9.96
CA ARG A 51 2.22 -9.19 9.75
C ARG A 51 0.89 -9.80 9.35
N PHE A 52 0.84 -10.44 8.18
CA PHE A 52 -0.32 -11.16 7.67
C PHE A 52 -0.07 -12.66 7.77
N ARG A 53 -0.78 -13.35 8.67
CA ARG A 53 -0.62 -14.80 8.87
C ARG A 53 -1.18 -15.57 7.67
N VAL A 54 -0.49 -16.62 7.25
CA VAL A 54 -0.98 -17.54 6.23
C VAL A 54 -2.01 -18.47 6.86
N ALA A 55 -3.20 -18.58 6.27
CA ALA A 55 -4.30 -19.39 6.82
C ALA A 55 -3.88 -20.87 7.01
N ASP A 56 -3.24 -21.46 6.00
CA ASP A 56 -2.81 -22.87 6.02
C ASP A 56 -1.55 -23.11 6.87
N ALA A 57 -0.82 -22.03 7.19
CA ALA A 57 0.41 -22.11 7.97
C ALA A 57 0.45 -20.93 8.96
N PRO A 58 -0.25 -21.01 10.11
CA PRO A 58 -0.36 -19.89 11.05
C PRO A 58 0.98 -19.45 11.65
N HIS A 59 1.99 -20.31 11.61
CA HIS A 59 3.36 -20.02 12.00
C HIS A 59 4.10 -19.14 10.97
N ARG A 60 3.59 -19.01 9.74
CA ARG A 60 4.13 -18.17 8.68
C ARG A 60 3.35 -16.87 8.57
N ALA A 61 4.06 -15.77 8.39
CA ALA A 61 3.45 -14.48 8.12
C ALA A 61 4.18 -13.72 7.01
N LEU A 62 3.42 -13.09 6.12
CA LEU A 62 3.95 -12.11 5.18
C LEU A 62 4.11 -10.76 5.88
N LEU A 63 5.24 -10.11 5.63
CA LEU A 63 5.48 -8.73 6.07
C LEU A 63 5.07 -7.77 4.95
N ALA A 64 4.16 -6.85 5.27
CA ALA A 64 3.78 -5.77 4.37
C ALA A 64 3.97 -4.42 5.05
N TRP A 65 4.41 -3.44 4.27
CA TRP A 65 4.66 -2.08 4.72
C TRP A 65 3.58 -1.14 4.21
N THR A 66 3.19 -0.18 5.03
CA THR A 66 2.29 0.91 4.62
C THR A 66 2.60 2.19 5.39
N THR A 67 2.42 3.33 4.71
CA THR A 67 2.36 4.65 5.35
C THR A 67 0.95 5.07 5.75
N THR A 68 -0.06 4.29 5.35
CA THR A 68 -1.47 4.63 5.49
C THR A 68 -2.22 3.60 6.34
N PRO A 69 -2.00 3.53 7.67
CA PRO A 69 -2.60 2.51 8.55
C PRO A 69 -4.13 2.44 8.48
N TRP A 70 -4.80 3.55 8.20
CA TRP A 70 -6.26 3.63 8.09
C TRP A 70 -6.83 2.83 6.91
N THR A 71 -5.99 2.38 5.95
CA THR A 71 -6.42 1.52 4.84
C THR A 71 -6.46 0.04 5.22
N LEU A 72 -5.85 -0.36 6.35
CA LEU A 72 -5.76 -1.76 6.77
C LEU A 72 -7.13 -2.45 6.99
N PRO A 73 -8.16 -1.80 7.57
CA PRO A 73 -9.47 -2.44 7.74
C PRO A 73 -10.15 -2.79 6.41
N ALA A 74 -9.84 -2.05 5.34
CA ALA A 74 -10.36 -2.28 3.99
C ALA A 74 -9.38 -3.09 3.11
N ASN A 75 -8.40 -3.77 3.70
CA ASN A 75 -7.46 -4.60 2.95
C ASN A 75 -8.20 -5.79 2.30
N ALA A 76 -8.03 -5.94 0.98
CA ALA A 76 -8.64 -7.04 0.23
C ALA A 76 -7.62 -8.13 -0.17
N ALA A 77 -6.36 -7.76 -0.40
CA ALA A 77 -5.32 -8.67 -0.87
C ALA A 77 -3.92 -8.13 -0.54
N LEU A 78 -2.91 -8.99 -0.72
CA LEU A 78 -1.50 -8.63 -0.70
C LEU A 78 -0.91 -8.78 -2.10
N CYS A 79 -0.22 -7.75 -2.58
CA CYS A 79 0.47 -7.79 -3.86
C CYS A 79 1.89 -8.34 -3.66
N VAL A 80 2.25 -9.34 -4.46
CA VAL A 80 3.60 -9.91 -4.54
C VAL A 80 4.06 -9.88 -5.99
N HIS A 81 5.36 -9.69 -6.22
CA HIS A 81 5.94 -9.68 -7.55
C HIS A 81 6.50 -11.08 -7.85
N PRO A 82 6.04 -11.78 -8.91
CA PRO A 82 6.37 -13.19 -9.12
C PRO A 82 7.85 -13.45 -9.40
N GLU A 83 8.55 -12.50 -9.99
CA GLU A 83 9.96 -12.64 -10.38
C GLU A 83 10.97 -12.19 -9.31
N LEU A 84 10.50 -11.56 -8.22
CA LEU A 84 11.39 -11.11 -7.16
C LEU A 84 11.70 -12.24 -6.17
N ALA A 85 12.91 -12.23 -5.63
CA ALA A 85 13.32 -13.16 -4.59
C ALA A 85 12.74 -12.75 -3.22
N TYR A 86 12.22 -13.74 -2.50
CA TYR A 86 11.68 -13.58 -1.16
C TYR A 86 12.42 -14.49 -0.18
N LEU A 87 12.79 -13.91 0.97
CA LEU A 87 13.47 -14.60 2.05
C LEU A 87 12.44 -15.14 3.05
N ARG A 88 12.67 -16.37 3.50
CA ARG A 88 12.00 -16.96 4.66
C ARG A 88 12.92 -16.79 5.87
N VAL A 89 12.51 -15.94 6.80
CA VAL A 89 13.31 -15.61 7.97
C VAL A 89 12.70 -16.23 9.21
N ARG A 90 13.55 -16.85 10.03
CA ARG A 90 13.19 -17.35 11.35
C ARG A 90 14.15 -16.79 12.38
N ARG A 91 13.65 -16.50 13.58
CA ARG A 91 14.51 -16.09 14.69
C ARG A 91 15.49 -17.21 15.08
N ARG A 92 16.78 -16.90 15.13
CA ARG A 92 17.82 -17.79 15.65
C ARG A 92 17.56 -18.11 17.13
N GLY A 93 17.56 -19.39 17.49
CA GLY A 93 17.28 -19.87 18.85
C GLY A 93 15.80 -19.84 19.28
N GLY A 94 14.87 -19.62 18.34
CA GLY A 94 13.44 -19.79 18.62
C GLY A 94 13.05 -21.26 18.83
N PRO A 95 11.93 -21.54 19.52
CA PRO A 95 11.43 -22.91 19.66
C PRO A 95 11.20 -23.56 18.28
N PRO A 96 11.36 -24.89 18.15
CA PRO A 96 10.96 -25.61 16.94
C PRO A 96 9.47 -25.34 16.67
N GLY A 97 9.15 -24.77 15.51
CA GLY A 97 7.80 -24.26 15.17
C GLY A 97 7.58 -22.75 15.40
N GLY A 98 8.64 -21.99 15.73
CA GLY A 98 8.57 -20.54 15.90
C GLY A 98 8.13 -19.77 14.66
N ALA A 99 7.69 -18.52 14.87
CA ALA A 99 7.17 -17.67 13.80
C ALA A 99 8.21 -17.46 12.68
N GLU A 100 7.79 -17.74 11.46
CA GLU A 100 8.52 -17.55 10.21
C GLU A 100 7.93 -16.35 9.46
N TRP A 101 8.79 -15.50 8.92
CA TRP A 101 8.42 -14.30 8.20
C TRP A 101 8.85 -14.37 6.75
N ILE A 102 8.00 -13.91 5.85
CA ILE A 102 8.28 -13.82 4.42
C ILE A 102 8.44 -12.34 4.07
N VAL A 103 9.56 -12.00 3.44
CA VAL A 103 9.95 -10.62 3.11
C VAL A 103 10.75 -10.60 1.82
N GLY A 104 10.59 -9.57 0.99
CA GLY A 104 11.41 -9.42 -0.22
C GLY A 104 12.87 -9.18 0.13
N GLU A 105 13.79 -9.86 -0.57
CA GLU A 105 15.23 -9.78 -0.32
C GLU A 105 15.74 -8.33 -0.31
N ALA A 106 15.36 -7.56 -1.34
CA ALA A 106 15.74 -6.16 -1.49
C ALA A 106 15.29 -5.24 -0.34
N ARG A 107 14.30 -5.66 0.46
CA ARG A 107 13.78 -4.87 1.59
C ARG A 107 14.24 -5.40 2.95
N TRP A 108 14.92 -6.55 3.00
CA TRP A 108 15.34 -7.15 4.26
C TRP A 108 16.24 -6.23 5.10
N PRO A 109 17.31 -5.58 4.56
CA PRO A 109 18.16 -4.70 5.36
C PRO A 109 17.40 -3.56 6.02
N TRP A 110 16.44 -2.98 5.29
CA TRP A 110 15.59 -1.90 5.78
C TRP A 110 14.62 -2.38 6.87
N VAL A 111 14.00 -3.55 6.68
CA VAL A 111 13.12 -4.16 7.70
C VAL A 111 13.87 -4.50 8.98
N CYS A 112 15.12 -4.98 8.89
CA CYS A 112 15.97 -5.23 10.06
C CYS A 112 16.22 -3.95 10.87
N GLY A 113 16.55 -2.85 10.18
CA GLY A 113 16.72 -1.53 10.80
C GLY A 113 15.46 -1.06 11.52
N LEU A 114 14.29 -1.20 10.89
CA LEU A 114 13.00 -0.84 11.50
C LEU A 114 12.68 -1.71 12.73
N LEU A 115 12.99 -3.00 12.67
CA LEU A 115 12.74 -3.94 13.76
C LEU A 115 13.77 -3.83 14.89
N LYS A 116 14.80 -2.98 14.76
CA LYS A 116 15.96 -2.91 15.67
C LYS A 116 16.55 -4.29 15.95
N ARG A 117 16.66 -5.12 14.91
CA ARG A 117 17.21 -6.47 14.99
C ARG A 117 18.42 -6.57 14.10
N ASP A 118 19.44 -7.27 14.58
CA ASP A 118 20.59 -7.61 13.76
C ASP A 118 20.15 -8.47 12.56
N PRO A 119 20.68 -8.20 11.36
CA PRO A 119 20.36 -8.93 10.14
C PRO A 119 20.95 -10.36 10.08
N GLU A 120 21.75 -10.76 11.08
CA GLU A 120 22.42 -12.07 11.20
C GLU A 120 21.64 -13.14 12.00
#